data_AF-A0A174FKW9-F1
#
_entry.id   AF-A0A174FKW9-F1
#
_cell.length_a   1.000
_cell.length_b   1.000
_cell.length_c   1.000
_cell.angle_alpha   90.00
_cell.angle_beta   90.00
_cell.angle_gamma   90.00
#
_symmetry.space_group_name_H-M   'P 1'
#
loop_
_entity.id
_entity.type
_entity.pdbx_description
1 polymer ?
#
loop_
_entity_poly.entity_id
_entity_poly.type
_entity_poly.pdbx_seq_one_letter_code
_entity_poly.pdbx_strand_id
1 'polypeptide(L)' 'MLKVRLMGTKNDIAWFQKILQRHPKIEVMELSELYSNKGTSKYYRAYAEIEKSNVNKK' A
#
# COMPACT_ATOMS: atom_id res chain seq x y z
N MET A 1 -0.19 -5.32 -13.23
CA MET A 1 -0.67 -5.28 -11.84
C MET A 1 0.21 -6.09 -10.90
N LEU A 2 0.75 -5.45 -9.86
CA LEU A 2 1.47 -6.08 -8.75
C LEU A 2 0.66 -5.89 -7.47
N LYS A 3 0.45 -6.96 -6.69
CA LYS A 3 -0.19 -6.88 -5.37
C LYS A 3 0.88 -6.85 -4.29
N VAL A 4 0.84 -5.83 -3.44
CA VAL A 4 1.80 -5.61 -2.35
C VAL A 4 1.09 -5.80 -1.01
N ARG A 5 1.65 -6.64 -0.14
CA ARG A 5 1.23 -6.72 1.26
C ARG A 5 2.04 -5.74 2.10
N LEU A 6 1.35 -4.80 2.73
CA LEU A 6 1.92 -3.90 3.74
C LEU A 6 1.67 -4.50 5.12
N MET A 7 2.69 -4.52 5.98
CA MET A 7 2.58 -5.02 7.35
C MET A 7 3.35 -4.11 8.29
N GLY A 8 2.75 -3.75 9.41
CA GLY A 8 3.33 -2.81 10.38
C GLY A 8 2.29 -2.30 11.37
N THR A 9 2.61 -1.24 12.10
CA THR A 9 1.57 -0.52 12.86
C THR A 9 0.64 0.22 11.90
N LYS A 10 -0.51 0.69 12.40
CA LYS A 10 -1.44 1.50 11.58
C LYS A 10 -0.74 2.73 10.97
N ASN A 11 0.16 3.36 11.74
CA ASN A 11 0.88 4.56 11.30
C ASN A 11 1.92 4.24 10.22
N ASP A 12 2.66 3.14 10.36
CA ASP A 12 3.66 2.72 9.36
C ASP A 12 2.99 2.43 8.01
N ILE A 13 1.86 1.71 8.05
CA ILE A 13 1.09 1.38 6.85
C ILE A 13 0.55 2.67 6.20
N ALA A 14 -0.06 3.57 6.97
CA ALA A 14 -0.59 4.82 6.45
C ALA A 14 0.52 5.73 5.86
N TRP A 15 1.68 5.80 6.51
CA TRP A 15 2.84 6.52 6.00
C TRP A 15 3.32 5.96 4.66
N PHE A 16 3.46 4.62 4.56
CA PHE A 16 3.94 4.01 3.33
C PHE A 16 2.90 4.05 2.20
N GLN A 17 1.61 3.93 2.50
CA GLN A 17 0.54 4.16 1.53
C GLN A 17 0.63 5.56 0.89
N LYS A 18 0.93 6.60 1.69
CA LYS A 18 1.16 7.95 1.17
C LYS A 18 2.40 8.03 0.26
N ILE A 19 3.45 7.26 0.56
CA ILE A 19 4.62 7.17 -0.33
C ILE A 19 4.22 6.53 -1.66
N LEU A 20 3.52 5.39 -1.63
CA LEU A 20 3.06 4.69 -2.83
C LEU A 20 2.21 5.61 -3.72
N GLN A 21 1.26 6.34 -3.14
CA GLN A 21 0.37 7.25 -3.87
C GLN A 21 1.10 8.45 -4.50
N ARG A 22 2.22 8.88 -3.94
CA ARG A 22 2.98 10.05 -4.41
C ARG A 22 4.13 9.69 -5.34
N HIS A 23 4.49 8.42 -5.41
CA HIS A 23 5.68 8.00 -6.14
C HIS A 23 5.42 8.08 -7.65
N PRO A 24 6.19 8.87 -8.42
CA PRO A 24 5.86 9.22 -9.81
C PRO A 24 5.91 8.05 -10.82
N LYS A 25 6.45 6.90 -10.39
CA LYS A 25 6.53 5.66 -11.20
C LYS A 25 5.53 4.59 -10.77
N ILE A 26 4.70 4.87 -9.76
CA ILE A 26 3.73 3.93 -9.21
C ILE A 26 2.34 4.54 -9.35
N GLU A 27 1.45 3.80 -10.00
CA GLU A 27 0.02 4.09 -10.01
C GLU A 27 -0.65 3.14 -9.02
N VAL A 28 -1.36 3.69 -8.04
CA VAL A 28 -2.09 2.90 -7.03
C VAL A 28 -3.52 2.72 -7.51
N MET A 29 -3.88 1.47 -7.80
CA MET A 29 -5.22 1.11 -8.30
C MET A 29 -6.21 0.92 -7.17
N GLU A 30 -5.80 0.19 -6.12
CA GLU A 30 -6.66 -0.15 -4.99
C GLU A 30 -5.84 -0.18 -3.70
N LEU A 31 -6.46 0.23 -2.61
CA LEU A 31 -5.97 0.04 -1.25
C LEU A 31 -7.05 -0.66 -0.44
N SER A 32 -6.70 -1.76 0.21
CA SER A 32 -7.62 -2.44 1.11
C SER A 32 -7.76 -1.72 2.45
N GLU A 33 -8.78 -2.13 3.21
CA GLU A 33 -8.86 -1.85 4.64
C GLU A 33 -7.72 -2.51 5.44
N LEU A 34 -7.58 -2.11 6.71
CA LEU A 34 -6.64 -2.71 7.65
C LEU A 34 -7.21 -4.00 8.25
N TYR A 35 -6.46 -5.08 8.16
CA TYR A 35 -6.76 -6.34 8.82
C TYR A 35 -5.84 -6.57 10.01
N SER A 36 -6.38 -7.05 11.12
CA SER A 36 -5.57 -7.45 12.27
C SER A 36 -4.75 -8.71 11.96
N ASN A 37 -3.53 -8.76 12.49
CA ASN A 37 -2.75 -10.00 12.48
C ASN A 37 -3.14 -10.90 13.65
N LYS A 38 -3.24 -12.21 13.40
CA LYS A 38 -3.59 -13.18 14.43
C LYS A 38 -2.53 -13.17 15.52
N GLY A 39 -2.96 -13.12 16.79
CA GLY A 39 -2.06 -13.14 17.95
C GLY A 39 -1.48 -11.77 18.34
N THR A 40 -1.90 -10.66 17.73
CA THR A 40 -1.46 -9.33 18.13
C THR A 40 -2.50 -8.24 17.81
N SER A 41 -2.64 -7.26 18.70
CA SER A 41 -3.40 -6.01 18.45
C SER A 41 -2.52 -4.87 17.93
N LYS A 42 -1.20 -5.06 17.92
CA LYS A 42 -0.22 -4.02 17.57
C LYS A 42 0.02 -3.94 16.06
N TYR A 43 0.08 -5.10 15.39
CA TYR A 43 0.43 -5.18 13.98
C TYR A 43 -0.78 -5.52 13.12
N TYR A 44 -0.87 -4.81 12.00
CA TYR A 44 -1.92 -4.93 11.02
C TYR A 44 -1.31 -5.29 9.66
N ARG A 45 -2.17 -5.65 8.72
CA ARG A 45 -1.83 -5.80 7.32
C ARG A 45 -2.81 -5.03 6.44
N ALA A 46 -2.32 -4.53 5.32
CA ALA A 46 -3.13 -3.99 4.23
C ALA A 46 -2.59 -4.53 2.90
N TYR A 47 -3.39 -4.41 1.86
CA TYR A 47 -3.03 -4.75 0.50
C TYR A 47 -3.13 -3.52 -0.37
N ALA A 48 -2.18 -3.39 -1.29
CA ALA A 48 -2.19 -2.39 -2.33
C ALA A 48 -2.07 -3.08 -3.68
N GLU A 49 -2.92 -2.71 -4.63
CA GLU A 49 -2.76 -3.08 -6.03
C GLU A 49 -2.11 -1.91 -6.76
N ILE A 50 -0.96 -2.16 -7.40
CA ILE A 50 -0.19 -1.12 -8.05
C ILE A 50 0.20 -1.51 -9.48
N GLU A 51 0.41 -0.50 -10.31
CA GLU A 51 0.97 -0.63 -11.65
C GLU A 51 2.18 0.29 -11.83
N LYS A 52 2.99 0.03 -12.87
CA LYS A 52 4.03 0.97 -13.27
C LYS A 52 3.35 2.15 -13.95
N SER A 53 3.59 3.37 -13.46
CA SER A 53 3.09 4.56 -14.14
C SER A 53 3.72 4.65 -15.53
N ASN A 54 2.88 4.83 -16.55
CA ASN A 54 3.34 5.11 -17.90
C ASN A 54 3.75 6.59 -17.97
N VAL A 55 4.98 6.91 -17.55
CA VAL A 55 5.54 8.29 -17.58
C VAL A 55 5.57 8.88 -19.01
N ASN A 56 5.33 8.05 -20.05
CA ASN A 56 5.25 8.46 -21.45
C ASN A 56 3.83 8.75 -21.96
N LYS A 57 2.77 8.65 -21.14
CA LYS A 57 1.46 9.21 -21.50
C LYS A 57 1.44 10.69 -21.14
N LYS A 58 2.05 11.51 -21.99
CA LYS A 58 1.82 12.96 -22.06
C LYS A 58 0.71 13.24 -23.07
#